data_AF-A0A172U7H4-F1
#
_entry.id   AF-A0A172U7H4-F1
#
_cell.length_a   1.000
_cell.length_b   1.000
_cell.length_c   1.000
_cell.angle_alpha   90.00
_cell.angle_beta   90.00
_cell.angle_gamma   90.00
#
_symmetry.space_group_name_H-M   'P 1'
#
loop_
_entity.id
_entity.type
_entity.pdbx_description
1 polymer ?
#
loop_
_entity_poly.entity_id
_entity_poly.type
_entity_poly.pdbx_seq_one_letter_code
_entity_poly.pdbx_strand_id
1 'polypeptide(L)'
;MLPELADADSSIPLLERLLTAASDPADCGDLMFNVSASLGVTFYPQTEEVDADQLLRQADQAMYQAKLAGKNCVCRFDADQDSYIRTRHESLNRIGQAMLAREFVLYYQPKVNLRSGALVGAEALIRWHHPEKGLLPPS
;
A
#
# COMPACT_ATOMS: atom_id res chain seq x y z
N MET A 1 5.19 16.07 19.83
CA MET A 1 3.99 16.92 19.66
C MET A 1 4.45 18.31 19.27
N LEU A 2 4.10 18.76 18.06
CA LEU A 2 4.32 20.13 17.62
C LEU A 2 3.14 20.98 18.13
N PRO A 3 3.37 22.11 18.83
CA PRO A 3 2.29 22.95 19.33
C PRO A 3 1.70 23.79 18.19
N GLU A 4 0.37 23.87 18.17
CA GLU A 4 -0.45 24.80 17.38
C GLU A 4 -0.13 24.93 15.88
N LEU A 5 -0.60 23.95 15.12
CA LEU A 5 -0.88 24.13 13.70
C LEU A 5 -2.39 24.07 13.52
N ALA A 6 -3.00 25.27 13.45
CA ALA A 6 -4.44 25.47 13.38
C ALA A 6 -5.08 24.89 12.11
N ASP A 7 -4.27 24.50 11.12
CA ASP A 7 -4.74 23.94 9.86
C ASP A 7 -3.75 22.93 9.27
N ALA A 8 -4.24 21.83 8.71
CA ALA A 8 -3.40 20.77 8.15
C ALA A 8 -2.48 21.30 7.03
N ASP A 9 -2.98 22.24 6.22
CA ASP A 9 -2.22 22.86 5.14
C ASP A 9 -1.14 23.81 5.65
N SER A 10 -1.34 24.46 6.79
CA SER A 10 -0.34 25.34 7.42
C SER A 10 0.89 24.57 7.92
N SER A 11 0.78 23.25 8.07
CA SER A 11 1.87 22.38 8.57
C SER A 11 2.79 21.90 7.45
N ILE A 12 2.33 21.91 6.21
CA ILE A 12 3.08 21.41 5.05
C ILE A 12 4.45 22.09 4.93
N PRO A 13 4.58 23.43 4.99
CA PRO A 13 5.88 24.09 4.85
C PRO A 13 6.85 23.73 5.99
N LEU A 14 6.33 23.50 7.20
CA LEU A 14 7.14 23.09 8.34
C LEU A 14 7.63 21.65 8.16
N LEU A 15 6.76 20.76 7.70
CA LEU A 15 7.06 19.35 7.47
C LEU A 15 8.06 19.17 6.32
N GLU A 16 7.95 19.96 5.26
CA GLU A 16 8.92 20.00 4.16
C GLU A 16 10.28 20.50 4.63
N ARG A 17 10.32 21.53 5.50
CA ARG A 17 11.57 22.00 6.11
C ARG A 17 12.23 20.94 6.97
N LEU A 18 11.45 20.21 7.78
CA LEU A 18 11.96 19.10 8.60
C LEU A 18 12.45 17.95 7.73
N LEU A 19 11.73 17.61 6.67
CA LEU A 19 12.13 16.60 5.70
C LEU A 19 13.47 16.98 5.04
N THR A 20 13.60 18.23 4.60
CA THR A 20 14.81 18.74 3.96
C THR A 20 16.00 18.65 4.90
N ALA A 21 15.86 19.18 6.13
CA ALA A 21 16.92 19.12 7.13
C ALA A 21 17.30 17.68 7.53
N ALA A 22 16.34 16.74 7.52
CA ALA A 22 16.58 15.34 7.82
C ALA A 22 17.18 14.56 6.63
N SER A 23 17.03 15.07 5.41
CA SER A 23 17.61 14.52 4.18
C SER A 23 18.93 15.20 3.78
N ASP A 24 19.45 16.13 4.61
CA ASP A 24 20.75 16.75 4.36
C ASP A 24 21.88 15.71 4.46
N PRO A 25 22.88 15.75 3.55
CA PRO A 25 23.99 14.79 3.57
C PRO A 25 24.68 14.74 4.93
N ALA A 26 24.83 13.53 5.46
CA ALA A 26 25.47 13.32 6.75
C ALA A 26 26.97 13.12 6.55
N ASP A 27 27.77 13.93 7.24
CA ASP A 27 29.21 13.77 7.34
C ASP A 27 29.51 12.63 8.34
N CYS A 28 30.19 11.59 7.86
CA CYS A 28 30.66 10.50 8.69
C CYS A 28 32.17 10.28 8.48
N GLY A 29 32.96 11.30 8.81
CA GLY A 29 34.42 11.25 8.76
C GLY A 29 34.95 11.67 7.40
N ASP A 30 35.55 10.74 6.65
CA ASP A 30 36.06 11.04 5.30
C ASP A 30 35.01 10.79 4.20
N LEU A 31 33.77 10.45 4.57
CA LEU A 31 32.70 10.06 3.65
C LEU A 31 31.44 10.90 3.85
N MET A 32 30.88 11.38 2.75
CA MET A 32 29.58 12.05 2.68
C MET A 32 28.50 11.05 2.28
N PHE A 33 27.47 10.89 3.11
CA PHE A 33 26.34 10.01 2.83
C PHE A 33 25.11 10.82 2.44
N ASN A 34 24.53 10.52 1.27
CA ASN A 34 23.20 10.99 0.93
C ASN A 34 22.18 10.17 1.71
N VAL A 35 21.57 10.79 2.72
CA VAL A 35 20.48 10.21 3.49
C VAL A 35 19.14 10.68 2.93
N SER A 36 18.10 9.89 3.13
CA SER A 36 16.73 10.32 2.85
C SER A 36 15.86 10.04 4.07
N ALA A 37 15.01 11.02 4.40
CA ALA A 37 14.03 10.90 5.46
C ALA A 37 12.64 10.60 4.88
N SER A 38 11.76 10.03 5.69
CA SER A 38 10.33 9.88 5.36
C SER A 38 9.56 10.27 6.60
N LEU A 39 8.57 11.15 6.47
CA LEU A 39 7.80 11.65 7.61
C LEU A 39 6.36 11.15 7.51
N GLY A 40 5.86 10.61 8.63
CA GLY A 40 4.47 10.29 8.84
C GLY A 40 3.83 11.28 9.80
N VAL A 41 2.68 11.84 9.44
CA VAL A 41 1.97 12.80 10.30
C VAL A 41 0.53 12.38 10.55
N THR A 42 0.09 12.57 11.79
CA THR A 42 -1.31 12.45 12.21
C THR A 42 -1.71 13.73 12.93
N PHE A 43 -2.96 14.15 12.77
CA PHE A 43 -3.50 15.36 13.39
C PHE A 43 -4.43 15.01 14.53
N TYR A 44 -4.48 15.88 15.54
CA TYR A 44 -5.40 15.82 16.67
C TYR A 44 -5.93 17.23 16.95
N PRO A 45 -7.22 17.40 17.29
CA PRO A 45 -8.26 16.38 17.44
C PRO A 45 -8.76 15.80 16.10
N GLN A 46 -9.19 14.53 16.11
CA GLN A 46 -9.84 13.87 14.98
C GLN A 46 -11.35 13.81 15.20
N THR A 47 -12.11 13.42 14.17
CA THR A 47 -13.57 13.24 14.26
C THR A 47 -13.95 12.13 15.25
N GLU A 48 -13.10 11.12 15.38
CA GLU A 48 -13.25 10.04 16.37
C GLU A 48 -12.37 10.31 17.60
N GLU A 49 -12.77 9.83 18.77
CA GLU A 49 -11.92 9.83 19.96
C GLU A 49 -10.80 8.81 19.79
N VAL A 50 -9.55 9.26 19.95
CA VAL A 50 -8.36 8.46 19.70
C VAL A 50 -7.41 8.61 20.89
N ASP A 51 -6.93 7.48 21.43
CA ASP A 51 -5.93 7.50 22.49
C ASP A 51 -4.53 7.82 21.94
N ALA A 52 -3.60 8.14 22.84
CA ALA A 52 -2.23 8.51 22.47
C ALA A 52 -1.48 7.36 21.75
N ASP A 53 -1.71 6.12 22.15
CA ASP A 53 -1.06 4.94 21.55
C ASP A 53 -1.53 4.74 20.11
N GLN A 54 -2.81 4.97 19.85
CA GLN A 54 -3.43 4.88 18.54
C GLN A 54 -2.93 6.02 17.64
N LEU A 55 -2.78 7.24 18.15
CA LEU A 55 -2.13 8.34 17.42
C LEU A 55 -0.69 7.99 17.01
N LEU A 56 0.09 7.39 17.91
CA LEU A 56 1.45 6.94 17.60
C LEU A 56 1.46 5.87 16.51
N ARG A 57 0.55 4.89 16.59
CA ARG A 57 0.40 3.87 15.54
C ARG A 57 0.03 4.47 14.19
N GLN A 58 -0.89 5.43 14.15
CA GLN A 58 -1.29 6.14 12.94
C GLN A 58 -0.11 6.90 12.30
N ALA A 59 0.70 7.59 13.11
CA ALA A 59 1.89 8.31 12.62
C ALA A 59 2.94 7.33 12.04
N ASP A 60 3.16 6.19 12.70
CA ASP A 60 4.09 5.15 12.25
C ASP A 60 3.62 4.50 10.93
N GLN A 61 2.31 4.24 10.80
CA GLN A 61 1.70 3.77 9.55
C GLN A 61 1.88 4.77 8.41
N ALA A 62 1.61 6.05 8.64
CA ALA A 62 1.82 7.09 7.65
C ALA A 62 3.29 7.18 7.23
N MET A 63 4.23 7.04 8.16
CA MET A 63 5.67 7.01 7.85
C MET A 63 6.02 5.78 7.00
N TYR A 64 5.46 4.62 7.31
CA TYR A 64 5.67 3.42 6.51
C TYR A 64 5.15 3.58 5.08
N GLN A 65 3.98 4.21 4.90
CA GLN A 65 3.45 4.54 3.58
C GLN A 65 4.38 5.50 2.82
N ALA A 66 4.95 6.52 3.48
CA ALA A 66 5.94 7.40 2.88
C ALA A 66 7.19 6.65 2.40
N LYS A 67 7.63 5.61 3.12
CA LYS A 67 8.74 4.75 2.69
C LYS A 67 8.39 3.94 1.44
N LEU A 68 7.15 3.44 1.33
CA LEU A 68 6.69 2.69 0.16
C LEU A 68 6.46 3.58 -1.07
N ALA A 69 6.03 4.82 -0.89
CA ALA A 69 5.68 5.77 -1.95
C ALA A 69 6.89 6.34 -2.70
N GLY A 70 8.12 6.00 -2.32
CA GLY A 70 9.34 6.45 -3.00
C GLY A 70 10.42 7.03 -2.09
N LYS A 71 10.18 7.10 -0.77
CA LYS A 71 11.05 7.76 0.23
C LYS A 71 11.18 9.27 -0.04
N ASN A 72 11.76 10.04 0.89
CA ASN A 72 11.88 11.50 0.77
C ASN A 72 10.54 12.23 0.55
N CYS A 73 9.50 11.80 1.24
CA CYS A 73 8.19 12.43 1.18
C CYS A 73 7.52 12.44 2.56
N VAL A 74 6.53 13.32 2.69
CA VAL A 74 5.66 13.41 3.84
C VAL A 74 4.34 12.73 3.49
N CYS A 75 3.89 11.78 4.30
CA CYS A 75 2.56 11.20 4.17
C CYS A 75 1.74 11.53 5.42
N ARG A 76 0.50 11.93 5.17
CA ARG A 76 -0.50 12.14 6.21
C ARG A 76 -1.28 10.83 6.41
N PHE A 77 -1.59 10.53 7.66
CA PHE A 77 -2.52 9.46 7.99
C PHE A 77 -3.93 9.82 7.49
N ASP A 78 -4.48 8.93 6.67
CA ASP A 78 -5.85 8.96 6.21
C ASP A 78 -6.44 7.57 6.45
N ALA A 79 -7.47 7.51 7.31
CA ALA A 79 -8.07 6.26 7.75
C ALA A 79 -8.72 5.48 6.59
N ASP A 80 -9.31 6.18 5.62
CA ASP A 80 -9.93 5.56 4.44
C ASP A 80 -8.86 4.97 3.53
N GLN A 81 -7.77 5.71 3.33
CA GLN A 81 -6.63 5.24 2.55
C GLN A 81 -5.89 4.08 3.22
N ASP A 82 -5.76 4.08 4.55
CA ASP A 82 -5.14 2.98 5.30
C ASP A 82 -5.96 1.68 5.18
N SER A 83 -7.29 1.77 5.33
CA SER A 83 -8.21 0.63 5.14
C SER A 83 -8.07 0.03 3.73
N TYR A 84 -8.01 0.87 2.70
CA TYR A 84 -7.81 0.45 1.32
C TYR A 84 -6.45 -0.25 1.12
N ILE A 85 -5.37 0.33 1.63
CA ILE A 85 -4.01 -0.22 1.51
C ILE A 85 -3.91 -1.57 2.24
N ARG A 86 -4.45 -1.67 3.46
CA ARG A 86 -4.52 -2.91 4.23
C ARG A 86 -5.25 -4.00 3.46
N THR A 87 -6.46 -3.70 2.97
CA THR A 87 -7.25 -4.65 2.18
C THR A 87 -6.50 -5.12 0.93
N ARG A 88 -5.80 -4.20 0.24
CA ARG A 88 -4.99 -4.51 -0.93
C ARG A 88 -3.78 -5.40 -0.58
N HIS A 89 -3.08 -5.10 0.50
CA HIS A 89 -1.95 -5.90 0.99
C HIS A 89 -2.38 -7.30 1.38
N GLU A 90 -3.49 -7.43 2.12
CA GLU A 90 -4.07 -8.73 2.48
C GLU A 90 -4.44 -9.53 1.23
N SER A 91 -5.05 -8.88 0.22
CA SER A 91 -5.37 -9.52 -1.06
C SER A 91 -4.12 -10.01 -1.80
N LEU A 92 -3.07 -9.19 -1.88
CA LEU A 92 -1.81 -9.58 -2.54
C LEU A 92 -1.10 -10.73 -1.82
N ASN A 93 -1.04 -10.67 -0.48
CA ASN A 93 -0.50 -11.75 0.33
C ASN A 93 -1.29 -13.04 0.12
N ARG A 94 -2.62 -12.95 0.05
CA ARG A 94 -3.50 -14.09 -0.18
C ARG A 94 -3.28 -14.71 -1.57
N ILE A 95 -3.11 -13.89 -2.61
CA ILE A 95 -2.75 -14.37 -3.96
C ILE A 95 -1.40 -15.10 -3.94
N GLY A 96 -0.39 -14.54 -3.27
CA GLY A 96 0.92 -15.18 -3.11
C GLY A 96 0.84 -16.54 -2.41
N GLN A 97 0.06 -16.63 -1.33
CA GLN A 97 -0.21 -17.88 -0.63
C GLN A 97 -0.96 -18.89 -1.50
N ALA A 98 -1.97 -18.44 -2.25
CA ALA A 98 -2.75 -19.28 -3.15
C ALA A 98 -1.89 -19.88 -4.28
N MET A 99 -0.89 -19.14 -4.77
CA MET A 99 0.09 -19.67 -5.72
C MET A 99 0.94 -20.78 -5.10
N LEU A 100 1.45 -20.58 -3.89
CA LEU A 100 2.24 -21.60 -3.17
C LEU A 100 1.41 -22.85 -2.84
N ALA A 101 0.14 -22.65 -2.48
CA ALA A 101 -0.81 -23.72 -2.15
C ALA A 101 -1.43 -24.40 -3.38
N ARG A 102 -1.03 -24.03 -4.62
CA ARG A 102 -1.57 -24.56 -5.88
C ARG A 102 -3.10 -24.44 -5.98
N GLU A 103 -3.66 -23.37 -5.42
CA GLU A 103 -5.10 -23.10 -5.46
C GLU A 103 -5.57 -22.55 -6.83
N PHE A 104 -4.64 -22.16 -7.71
CA PHE A 104 -4.97 -21.74 -9.07
C PHE A 104 -5.03 -22.94 -10.02
N VAL A 105 -6.17 -23.09 -10.69
CA VAL A 105 -6.44 -24.17 -11.64
C VAL A 105 -6.72 -23.61 -13.03
N LEU A 106 -6.30 -24.34 -14.06
CA LEU A 106 -6.44 -23.91 -15.46
C LEU A 106 -7.62 -24.62 -16.11
N TYR A 107 -8.58 -23.84 -16.60
CA TYR A 107 -9.74 -24.33 -17.35
C TYR A 107 -9.52 -24.07 -18.83
N TYR A 108 -10.01 -24.96 -19.68
CA TYR A 108 -9.90 -24.81 -21.13
C TYR A 108 -11.28 -24.59 -21.75
N GLN A 109 -11.50 -23.44 -22.37
CA GLN A 109 -12.73 -23.14 -23.09
C GLN A 109 -12.52 -23.37 -24.60
N PRO A 110 -13.22 -24.33 -25.23
CA PRO A 110 -13.05 -24.61 -26.65
C PRO A 110 -13.59 -23.48 -27.53
N LYS A 111 -12.84 -23.13 -28.57
CA LYS A 111 -13.25 -22.20 -29.63
C LYS A 111 -13.62 -22.99 -30.88
N VAL A 112 -14.90 -22.93 -31.25
CA VAL A 112 -15.44 -23.57 -32.45
C VAL A 112 -15.70 -22.56 -33.55
N ASN A 113 -15.34 -22.90 -34.78
CA ASN A 113 -15.67 -22.12 -35.95
C ASN A 113 -17.16 -22.32 -36.27
N LEU A 114 -17.96 -21.26 -36.16
CA LEU A 114 -19.41 -21.35 -36.37
C LEU A 114 -19.81 -21.66 -37.83
N ARG A 115 -18.91 -21.45 -38.81
CA ARG A 115 -19.17 -21.72 -40.23
C ARG A 115 -18.84 -23.16 -40.62
N SER A 116 -17.79 -23.75 -40.04
CA SER A 116 -17.34 -25.11 -40.37
C SER A 116 -17.63 -26.17 -39.30
N GLY A 117 -18.06 -25.76 -38.10
CA GLY A 117 -18.24 -26.65 -36.95
C GLY A 117 -16.93 -27.21 -36.38
N ALA A 118 -15.78 -26.85 -36.95
CA ALA A 118 -14.49 -27.37 -36.54
C ALA A 118 -13.97 -26.69 -35.28
N LEU A 119 -13.34 -27.46 -34.38
CA LEU A 119 -12.61 -26.94 -33.24
C LEU A 119 -11.33 -26.25 -33.73
N VAL A 120 -11.19 -24.95 -33.46
CA VAL A 120 -10.08 -24.12 -33.94
C VAL A 120 -9.01 -23.93 -32.85
N GLY A 121 -9.36 -24.15 -31.59
CA GLY A 121 -8.44 -24.06 -30.47
C GLY A 121 -9.17 -24.07 -29.13
N ALA A 122 -8.43 -23.78 -28.05
CA ALA A 122 -9.00 -23.57 -26.72
C ALA A 122 -8.30 -22.41 -26.03
N GLU A 123 -9.06 -21.60 -25.28
CA GLU A 123 -8.52 -20.59 -24.38
C GLU A 123 -8.25 -21.20 -23.01
N ALA A 124 -7.06 -20.94 -22.47
CA ALA A 124 -6.70 -21.32 -21.12
C ALA A 124 -7.09 -20.18 -20.15
N LEU A 125 -8.02 -20.44 -19.25
CA LEU A 125 -8.57 -19.51 -18.27
C LEU A 125 -8.14 -19.93 -16.87
N ILE A 126 -7.42 -19.06 -16.17
CA ILE A 126 -7.06 -19.29 -14.77
C ILE A 126 -8.31 -19.08 -13.90
N ARG A 127 -8.56 -20.03 -13.00
CA ARG A 127 -9.59 -19.98 -11.96
C ARG A 127 -8.93 -20.16 -10.61
N TRP A 128 -9.41 -19.44 -9.61
CA TRP A 128 -8.91 -19.60 -8.25
C TRP A 128 -9.87 -20.47 -7.44
N HIS A 129 -9.40 -21.62 -6.98
CA HIS A 129 -10.14 -22.50 -6.09
C HIS A 129 -9.85 -22.13 -4.62
N HIS A 130 -10.58 -21.14 -4.11
CA HIS A 130 -10.40 -20.67 -2.74
C HIS A 130 -10.96 -21.69 -1.72
N PRO A 131 -10.21 -22.06 -0.67
CA PRO A 131 -10.63 -23.05 0.33
C PRO A 131 -11.94 -22.68 1.05
N GLU A 132 -12.14 -21.39 1.35
CA GLU A 132 -13.36 -20.92 2.05
C GLU A 132 -14.46 -20.41 1.11
N LYS A 133 -14.13 -19.92 -0.08
CA LYS A 133 -15.05 -19.20 -0.98
C LYS A 133 -15.39 -19.99 -2.26
N GLY A 134 -14.78 -21.16 -2.45
CA GLY A 134 -14.96 -21.99 -3.63
C GLY A 134 -14.29 -21.40 -4.88
N LEU A 135 -14.82 -21.75 -6.05
CA LEU A 135 -14.26 -21.34 -7.35
C LEU A 135 -14.57 -19.86 -7.62
N LEU A 136 -13.56 -19.00 -7.49
CA LEU A 136 -13.67 -17.58 -7.78
C LEU A 136 -13.34 -17.31 -9.26
N PRO A 137 -14.16 -16.51 -9.98
CA PRO A 137 -13.83 -15.98 -11.29
C PRO A 137 -12.69 -14.94 -11.20
N PRO A 138 -11.94 -14.70 -12.28
CA PRO A 138 -10.80 -13.78 -12.31
C PRO A 138 -11.18 -12.28 -12.33
N SER A 139 -12.28 -11.89 -11.69
CA SER A 139 -12.81 -10.51 -11.65
C SER A 139 -12.18 -9.66 -10.56
#